data_AF-I1BQH6-F1
#
_entry.id   AF-I1BQH6-F1
#
_cell.length_a   1.000
_cell.length_b   1.000
_cell.length_c   1.000
_cell.angle_alpha   90.00
_cell.angle_beta   90.00
_cell.angle_gamma   90.00
#
_symmetry.space_group_name_H-M   'P 1'
#
loop_
_entity.id
_entity.type
_entity.pdbx_description
1 polymer ?
#
loop_
_entity_poly.entity_id
_entity_poly.type
_entity_poly.pdbx_seq_one_letter_code
_entity_poly.pdbx_strand_id
1 'polypeptide(L)'
;MGDINDNEPERFLTAADALELFKRLQIEERIRKDEERYGSELPLEISEYLDSTPTYEHKEEFTRFKKQSARYRNDNWNKQHQINKEIIPELKKWKTDTHQVVTSIYKYSENTRIQARATTEIYEQLRYLQGKIQFENPEDKEIFDGIIDQAAKLAMFGFGQAKFQDNDARDYATKALKLPASMQYKGKFPEEDRAENTFDQEFMTDLHQARFQQRLLYNNTNNNQQHGRPYGRGGYRGANRGYTKFISRPFGGNFHQRGNGRGNRFASPINNPNTSTDNNQQQ
;
A
#
# COMPACT_ATOMS: atom_id res chain seq x y z
N MET A 1 -1.06 75.43 28.97
CA MET A 1 -2.16 74.66 28.37
C MET A 1 -1.94 74.73 26.87
N GLY A 2 -1.66 73.60 26.23
CA GLY A 2 -1.43 73.53 24.79
C GLY A 2 -2.62 72.82 24.16
N ASP A 3 -3.11 73.35 23.04
CA ASP A 3 -4.32 72.87 22.39
C ASP A 3 -4.10 71.48 21.77
N ILE A 4 -5.06 70.59 22.01
CA ILE A 4 -5.11 69.28 21.36
C ILE A 4 -5.71 69.50 19.97
N ASN A 5 -4.91 69.24 18.94
CA ASN A 5 -5.30 69.47 17.56
C ASN A 5 -6.01 68.22 16.99
N ASP A 6 -7.24 67.99 17.45
CA ASP A 6 -8.12 66.92 16.96
C ASP A 6 -8.59 67.23 15.53
N ASN A 7 -7.81 66.81 14.53
CA ASN A 7 -8.15 66.90 13.11
C ASN A 7 -7.49 65.76 12.30
N GLU A 8 -7.73 64.52 12.69
CA GLU A 8 -7.75 63.44 11.69
C GLU A 8 -9.12 63.47 11.00
N PRO A 9 -9.19 63.63 9.66
CA PRO A 9 -10.46 63.56 8.97
C PRO A 9 -10.96 62.11 8.98
N GLU A 10 -12.02 61.84 9.75
CA GLU A 10 -12.77 60.58 9.68
C GLU A 10 -13.18 60.33 8.22
N ARG A 11 -12.49 59.39 7.55
CA ARG A 11 -12.83 58.96 6.19
C ARG A 11 -14.08 58.09 6.25
N PHE A 12 -15.24 58.73 6.31
CA PHE A 12 -16.52 58.07 6.10
C PHE A 12 -16.51 57.37 4.74
N LEU A 13 -16.66 56.03 4.72
CA LEU A 13 -16.85 55.28 3.48
C LEU A 13 -18.06 55.86 2.75
N THR A 14 -17.89 56.19 1.47
CA THR A 14 -19.03 56.59 0.65
C THR A 14 -19.93 55.38 0.39
N ALA A 15 -21.18 55.62 0.01
CA ALA A 15 -22.10 54.55 -0.36
C ALA A 15 -21.59 53.72 -1.56
N ALA A 16 -20.72 54.30 -2.41
CA ALA A 16 -20.05 53.58 -3.49
C ALA A 16 -18.99 52.61 -2.95
N ASP A 17 -18.10 53.10 -2.06
CA ASP A 17 -17.05 52.28 -1.43
C ASP A 17 -17.66 51.09 -0.66
N ALA A 18 -18.74 51.35 0.10
CA ALA A 18 -19.45 50.31 0.85
C ALA A 18 -20.09 49.24 -0.07
N LEU A 19 -20.62 49.64 -1.24
CA LEU A 19 -21.18 48.71 -2.23
C LEU A 19 -20.08 47.90 -2.94
N GLU A 20 -18.92 48.49 -3.20
CA GLU A 20 -17.78 47.78 -3.78
C GLU A 20 -17.20 46.77 -2.78
N LEU A 21 -17.06 47.15 -1.51
CA LEU A 21 -16.62 46.28 -0.43
C LEU A 21 -17.60 45.11 -0.22
N PHE A 22 -18.91 45.36 -0.26
CA PHE A 22 -19.94 44.31 -0.21
C PHE A 22 -19.88 43.36 -1.42
N LYS A 23 -19.67 43.88 -2.64
CA LYS A 23 -19.48 43.03 -3.84
C LYS A 23 -18.22 42.17 -3.74
N ARG A 24 -17.12 42.73 -3.23
CA ARG A 24 -15.88 41.99 -3.00
C ARG A 24 -16.09 40.87 -1.99
N LEU A 25 -16.71 41.15 -0.84
CA LEU A 25 -17.07 40.13 0.16
C LEU A 25 -18.00 39.04 -0.40
N GLN A 26 -18.99 39.40 -1.23
CA GLN A 26 -19.85 38.43 -1.93
C GLN A 26 -19.08 37.51 -2.88
N ILE A 27 -18.05 38.02 -3.56
CA ILE A 27 -17.19 37.24 -4.46
C ILE A 27 -16.24 36.36 -3.65
N GLU A 28 -15.58 36.93 -2.64
CA GLU A 28 -14.64 36.25 -1.75
C GLU A 28 -15.31 35.13 -0.94
N GLU A 29 -16.54 35.34 -0.44
CA GLU A 29 -17.31 34.30 0.24
C GLU A 29 -17.83 33.22 -0.72
N ARG A 30 -18.04 33.53 -2.01
CA ARG A 30 -18.30 32.50 -3.04
C ARG A 30 -17.05 31.69 -3.33
N ILE A 31 -15.91 32.34 -3.59
CA ILE A 31 -14.61 31.69 -3.78
C ILE A 31 -14.34 30.75 -2.60
N ARG A 32 -14.45 31.24 -1.35
CA ARG A 32 -14.25 30.41 -0.15
C ARG A 32 -15.24 29.23 -0.07
N LYS A 33 -16.50 29.41 -0.44
CA LYS A 33 -17.50 28.33 -0.46
C LYS A 33 -17.28 27.31 -1.58
N ASP A 34 -16.74 27.75 -2.70
CA ASP A 34 -16.37 26.87 -3.82
C ASP A 34 -15.06 26.14 -3.50
N GLU A 35 -14.07 26.78 -2.88
CA GLU A 35 -12.88 26.13 -2.30
C GLU A 35 -13.25 25.11 -1.19
N GLU A 36 -14.18 25.46 -0.28
CA GLU A 36 -14.72 24.54 0.74
C GLU A 36 -15.43 23.31 0.11
N ARG A 37 -16.00 23.44 -1.11
CA ARG A 37 -16.78 22.37 -1.78
C ARG A 37 -15.97 21.53 -2.76
N TYR A 38 -15.08 22.16 -3.51
CA TYR A 38 -14.38 21.59 -4.66
C TYR A 38 -12.87 21.51 -4.44
N GLY A 39 -12.34 22.21 -3.43
CA GLY A 39 -10.90 22.41 -3.23
C GLY A 39 -10.35 23.56 -4.08
N SER A 40 -9.11 23.96 -3.77
CA SER A 40 -8.31 24.80 -4.66
C SER A 40 -7.82 23.99 -5.86
N GLU A 41 -7.67 24.63 -7.02
CA GLU A 41 -7.05 24.00 -8.19
C GLU A 41 -5.59 23.60 -7.89
N LEU A 42 -5.10 22.55 -8.55
CA LEU A 42 -3.69 22.16 -8.47
C LEU A 42 -2.85 23.24 -9.18
N PRO A 43 -1.70 23.68 -8.63
CA PRO A 43 -0.83 24.65 -9.30
C PRO A 43 -0.49 24.24 -10.73
N LEU A 44 -0.61 25.19 -11.66
CA LEU A 44 -0.54 24.94 -13.10
C LEU A 44 0.75 24.21 -13.50
N GLU A 45 1.86 24.61 -12.91
CA GLU A 45 3.20 24.04 -13.13
C GLU A 45 3.26 22.55 -12.78
N ILE A 46 2.50 22.12 -11.76
CA ILE A 46 2.42 20.71 -11.34
C ILE A 46 1.49 19.95 -12.30
N SER A 47 0.33 20.50 -12.67
CA SER A 47 -0.57 19.83 -13.63
C SER A 47 0.07 19.68 -15.01
N GLU A 48 0.65 20.73 -15.57
CA GLU A 48 1.28 20.69 -16.89
C GLU A 48 2.45 19.71 -16.91
N TYR A 49 3.27 19.66 -15.85
CA TYR A 49 4.34 18.67 -15.75
C TYR A 49 3.82 17.23 -15.69
N LEU A 50 2.75 16.97 -14.94
CA LEU A 50 2.14 15.64 -14.83
C LEU A 50 1.55 15.17 -16.17
N ASP A 51 0.86 16.06 -16.90
CA ASP A 51 0.17 15.74 -18.16
C ASP A 51 1.10 15.66 -19.37
N SER A 52 2.15 16.48 -19.42
CA SER A 52 3.11 16.51 -20.54
C SER A 52 4.17 15.40 -20.47
N THR A 53 4.50 14.91 -19.28
CA THR A 53 5.60 13.95 -19.07
C THR A 53 5.14 12.49 -19.26
N PRO A 54 5.79 11.69 -20.13
CA PRO A 54 5.44 10.28 -20.33
C PRO A 54 5.56 9.42 -19.07
N THR A 55 4.69 8.41 -18.93
CA THR A 55 4.64 7.53 -17.74
C THR A 55 5.93 6.75 -17.45
N TYR A 56 6.83 6.56 -18.42
CA TYR A 56 8.13 5.94 -18.14
C TYR A 56 9.12 6.91 -17.48
N GLU A 57 9.11 8.18 -17.87
CA GLU A 57 9.95 9.25 -17.30
C GLU A 57 9.53 9.53 -15.85
N HIS A 58 8.22 9.64 -15.60
CA HIS A 58 7.67 9.68 -14.23
C HIS A 58 8.19 8.54 -13.35
N LYS A 59 8.27 7.30 -13.87
CA LYS A 59 8.80 6.14 -13.12
C LYS A 59 10.30 6.25 -12.85
N GLU A 60 11.07 6.79 -13.79
CA GLU A 60 12.50 7.05 -13.59
C GLU A 60 12.72 8.14 -12.56
N GLU A 61 12.04 9.29 -12.66
CA GLU A 61 12.17 10.39 -11.72
C GLU A 61 11.71 10.01 -10.32
N PHE A 62 10.58 9.29 -10.16
CA PHE A 62 10.21 8.72 -8.87
C PHE A 62 11.25 7.73 -8.34
N THR A 63 12.02 7.05 -9.20
CA THR A 63 13.10 6.15 -8.78
C THR A 63 14.37 6.92 -8.40
N ARG A 64 14.65 8.07 -9.04
CA ARG A 64 15.75 8.99 -8.69
C ARG A 64 15.46 9.68 -7.35
N PHE A 65 14.28 10.27 -7.20
CA PHE A 65 13.81 10.92 -5.97
C PHE A 65 13.90 9.99 -4.75
N LYS A 66 13.41 8.75 -4.87
CA LYS A 66 13.51 7.74 -3.79
C LYS A 66 14.93 7.36 -3.38
N LYS A 67 15.91 7.53 -4.27
CA LYS A 67 17.35 7.30 -3.97
C LYS A 67 18.01 8.54 -3.35
N GLN A 68 17.51 9.73 -3.64
CA GLN A 68 18.04 11.01 -3.17
C GLN A 68 17.56 11.35 -1.75
N SER A 69 16.31 11.02 -1.41
CA SER A 69 15.74 11.35 -0.09
C SER A 69 16.54 10.79 1.08
N ALA A 70 16.69 11.63 2.12
CA ALA A 70 17.54 11.44 3.26
C ALA A 70 17.14 10.23 4.13
N ARG A 71 18.15 9.56 4.72
CA ARG A 71 17.96 8.42 5.60
C ARG A 71 18.07 8.83 7.07
N TYR A 72 16.93 9.10 7.69
CA TYR A 72 16.84 9.37 9.13
C TYR A 72 17.02 8.09 9.96
N ARG A 73 17.78 8.17 11.06
CA ARG A 73 17.95 7.05 12.01
C ARG A 73 16.82 7.07 13.03
N ASN A 74 15.82 6.22 12.83
CA ASN A 74 14.78 5.93 13.80
C ASN A 74 14.27 4.50 13.53
N ASP A 75 14.77 3.53 14.30
CA ASP A 75 14.59 2.10 14.02
C ASP A 75 13.15 1.60 14.20
N ASN A 76 12.28 2.40 14.83
CA ASN A 76 10.87 2.13 15.00
C ASN A 76 10.05 2.68 13.81
N TRP A 77 10.10 3.99 13.58
CA TRP A 77 9.20 4.65 12.63
C TRP A 77 9.69 4.67 11.19
N ASN A 78 11.00 4.54 10.96
CA ASN A 78 11.59 4.63 9.62
C ASN A 78 12.00 3.28 9.01
N LYS A 79 11.84 2.17 9.76
CA LYS A 79 12.21 0.82 9.31
C LYS A 79 11.14 0.23 8.40
N GLN A 80 11.55 -0.37 7.29
CA GLN A 80 10.64 -1.05 6.37
C GLN A 80 10.37 -2.48 6.86
N HIS A 81 9.11 -2.80 7.14
CA HIS A 81 8.68 -4.17 7.43
C HIS A 81 8.57 -5.02 6.16
N GLN A 82 8.84 -6.33 6.28
CA GLN A 82 8.68 -7.32 5.21
C GLN A 82 8.00 -8.59 5.72
N ILE A 83 7.30 -9.32 4.85
CA ILE A 83 6.69 -10.60 5.25
C ILE A 83 7.73 -11.72 5.41
N ASN A 84 7.66 -12.47 6.51
CA ASN A 84 8.59 -13.59 6.76
C ASN A 84 8.56 -14.58 5.59
N LYS A 85 9.74 -14.95 5.07
CA LYS A 85 9.85 -15.81 3.88
C LYS A 85 9.21 -17.19 4.06
N GLU A 86 9.21 -17.69 5.29
CA GLU A 86 8.70 -19.02 5.69
C GLU A 86 7.18 -19.17 5.53
N ILE A 87 6.42 -18.09 5.68
CA ILE A 87 4.94 -18.09 5.57
C ILE A 87 4.42 -17.68 4.19
N ILE A 88 5.28 -17.21 3.27
CA ILE A 88 4.91 -16.94 1.86
C ILE A 88 4.22 -18.16 1.19
N PRO A 89 4.69 -19.41 1.34
CA PRO A 89 4.00 -20.59 0.79
C PRO A 89 2.61 -20.81 1.38
N GLU A 90 2.38 -20.40 2.63
CA GLU A 90 1.09 -20.58 3.32
C GLU A 90 0.08 -19.52 2.94
N LEU A 91 0.50 -18.25 2.87
CA LEU A 91 -0.34 -17.17 2.35
C LEU A 91 -0.83 -17.51 0.93
N LYS A 92 0.07 -18.03 0.08
CA LYS A 92 -0.27 -18.51 -1.28
C LYS A 92 -1.21 -19.72 -1.30
N LYS A 93 -1.14 -20.62 -0.30
CA LYS A 93 -2.06 -21.77 -0.18
C LYS A 93 -3.48 -21.36 0.21
N TRP A 94 -3.65 -20.28 0.99
CA TRP A 94 -4.98 -19.81 1.37
C TRP A 94 -5.68 -19.07 0.23
N LYS A 95 -4.99 -18.10 -0.38
CA LYS A 95 -5.39 -17.47 -1.64
C LYS A 95 -4.14 -16.91 -2.33
N THR A 96 -3.97 -17.21 -3.62
CA THR A 96 -2.78 -16.79 -4.41
C THR A 96 -2.49 -15.30 -4.27
N ASP A 97 -3.55 -14.48 -4.28
CA ASP A 97 -3.50 -13.02 -4.24
C ASP A 97 -3.08 -12.46 -2.87
N THR A 98 -3.22 -13.21 -1.77
CA THR A 98 -3.00 -12.68 -0.42
C THR A 98 -1.57 -12.20 -0.22
N HIS A 99 -0.60 -12.95 -0.73
CA HIS A 99 0.80 -12.51 -0.71
C HIS A 99 1.02 -11.28 -1.59
N GLN A 100 0.31 -11.13 -2.71
CA GLN A 100 0.39 -9.95 -3.57
C GLN A 100 -0.17 -8.71 -2.86
N VAL A 101 -1.33 -8.84 -2.19
CA VAL A 101 -1.95 -7.75 -1.39
C VAL A 101 -0.99 -7.29 -0.29
N VAL A 102 -0.50 -8.21 0.55
CA VAL A 102 0.47 -7.89 1.62
C VAL A 102 1.74 -7.22 1.08
N THR A 103 2.28 -7.72 -0.05
CA THR A 103 3.47 -7.13 -0.68
C THR A 103 3.20 -5.73 -1.24
N SER A 104 2.02 -5.50 -1.81
CA SER A 104 1.62 -4.18 -2.30
C SER A 104 1.44 -3.19 -1.15
N ILE A 105 0.85 -3.58 -0.02
CA ILE A 105 0.71 -2.73 1.16
C ILE A 105 2.10 -2.30 1.68
N TYR A 106 3.06 -3.22 1.85
CA TYR A 106 4.44 -2.86 2.25
C TYR A 106 5.19 -2.00 1.22
N LYS A 107 4.83 -2.08 -0.07
CA LYS A 107 5.34 -1.17 -1.10
C LYS A 107 4.73 0.23 -0.97
N TYR A 108 3.45 0.33 -0.59
CA TYR A 108 2.79 1.61 -0.32
C TYR A 108 3.32 2.26 0.96
N SER A 109 3.49 1.49 2.05
CA SER A 109 4.04 2.03 3.31
C SER A 109 5.44 2.60 3.15
N GLU A 110 6.32 1.96 2.35
CA GLU A 110 7.63 2.53 2.05
C GLU A 110 7.56 3.79 1.16
N ASN A 111 6.62 3.88 0.21
CA ASN A 111 6.42 5.13 -0.53
C ASN A 111 5.97 6.26 0.42
N THR A 112 5.08 5.97 1.36
CA THR A 112 4.59 6.93 2.36
C THR A 112 5.69 7.32 3.35
N ARG A 113 6.59 6.41 3.76
CA ARG A 113 7.81 6.80 4.51
C ARG A 113 8.70 7.71 3.69
N ILE A 114 8.90 7.47 2.39
CA ILE A 114 9.74 8.33 1.57
C ILE A 114 9.15 9.73 1.41
N GLN A 115 7.82 9.85 1.27
CA GLN A 115 7.13 11.15 1.34
C GLN A 115 7.41 11.84 2.68
N ALA A 116 7.26 11.12 3.81
CA ALA A 116 7.53 11.67 5.14
C ALA A 116 8.99 12.11 5.34
N ARG A 117 9.97 11.36 4.81
CA ARG A 117 11.40 11.74 4.80
C ARG A 117 11.62 13.03 4.01
N ALA A 118 11.10 13.12 2.78
CA ALA A 118 11.21 14.34 1.98
C ALA A 118 10.53 15.55 2.63
N THR A 119 9.38 15.37 3.28
CA THR A 119 8.75 16.44 4.08
C THR A 119 9.60 16.82 5.30
N THR A 120 10.31 15.86 5.92
CA THR A 120 11.25 16.14 7.01
C THR A 120 12.43 16.97 6.53
N GLU A 121 12.97 16.67 5.33
CA GLU A 121 14.03 17.47 4.70
C GLU A 121 13.57 18.92 4.44
N ILE A 122 12.35 19.11 3.96
CA ILE A 122 11.74 20.44 3.78
C ILE A 122 11.59 21.16 5.13
N TYR A 123 11.08 20.48 6.17
CA TYR A 123 10.98 21.04 7.52
C TYR A 123 12.36 21.48 8.06
N GLU A 124 13.40 20.67 7.90
CA GLU A 124 14.77 21.00 8.34
C GLU A 124 15.33 22.22 7.58
N GLN A 125 15.09 22.31 6.27
CA GLN A 125 15.49 23.45 5.45
C GLN A 125 14.76 24.74 5.87
N LEU A 126 13.44 24.67 6.09
CA LEU A 126 12.65 25.82 6.54
C LEU A 126 13.06 26.28 7.95
N ARG A 127 13.29 25.35 8.89
CA ARG A 127 13.82 25.65 10.24
C ARG A 127 15.19 26.31 10.21
N TYR A 128 16.07 25.88 9.29
CA TYR A 128 17.38 26.51 9.08
C TYR A 128 17.25 27.93 8.53
N LEU A 129 16.30 28.17 7.63
CA LEU A 129 16.00 29.50 7.08
C LEU A 129 15.32 30.43 8.11
N GLN A 130 14.49 29.89 9.00
CA GLN A 130 13.81 30.64 10.07
C GLN A 130 14.78 31.46 10.94
N GLY A 131 15.97 30.93 11.20
CA GLY A 131 17.02 31.62 11.97
C GLY A 131 17.87 32.62 11.17
N LYS A 132 17.56 32.83 9.87
CA LYS A 132 18.38 33.63 8.93
C LYS A 132 17.60 34.68 8.16
N ILE A 133 16.31 34.47 7.93
CA ILE A 133 15.44 35.43 7.23
C ILE A 133 15.05 36.55 8.20
N GLN A 134 15.12 37.79 7.72
CA GLN A 134 14.43 38.92 8.34
C GLN A 134 13.14 39.16 7.54
N PHE A 135 12.01 39.22 8.24
CA PHE A 135 10.71 39.49 7.66
C PHE A 135 10.37 40.97 7.86
N GLU A 136 9.88 41.62 6.81
CA GLU A 136 9.47 43.04 6.87
C GLU A 136 8.13 43.20 7.59
N ASN A 137 7.19 42.27 7.35
CA ASN A 137 5.87 42.22 7.98
C ASN A 137 5.81 41.08 9.03
N PRO A 138 5.25 41.28 10.23
CA PRO A 138 4.92 40.18 11.16
C PRO A 138 4.00 39.11 10.56
N GLU A 139 3.09 39.45 9.63
CA GLU A 139 2.18 38.48 9.00
C GLU A 139 2.94 37.46 8.13
N ASP A 140 3.92 37.91 7.33
CA ASP A 140 4.77 37.03 6.51
C ASP A 140 5.54 36.03 7.37
N LYS A 141 5.98 36.48 8.55
CA LYS A 141 6.64 35.62 9.54
C LYS A 141 5.67 34.58 10.11
N GLU A 142 4.44 34.97 10.44
CA GLU A 142 3.43 34.05 10.96
C GLU A 142 3.05 32.99 9.91
N ILE A 143 2.92 33.38 8.64
CA ILE A 143 2.74 32.46 7.51
C ILE A 143 3.91 31.48 7.41
N PHE A 144 5.15 31.97 7.46
CA PHE A 144 6.35 31.14 7.38
C PHE A 144 6.49 30.15 8.55
N ASP A 145 6.23 30.62 9.78
CA ASP A 145 6.20 29.79 10.98
C ASP A 145 5.07 28.73 10.89
N GLY A 146 3.92 29.08 10.30
CA GLY A 146 2.82 28.17 10.00
C GLY A 146 3.18 27.07 8.98
N ILE A 147 3.94 27.41 7.93
CA ILE A 147 4.41 26.43 6.92
C ILE A 147 5.40 25.43 7.55
N ILE A 148 6.29 25.88 8.44
CA ILE A 148 7.16 25.00 9.23
C ILE A 148 6.33 23.99 10.03
N ASP A 149 5.32 24.48 10.73
CA ASP A 149 4.41 23.68 11.54
C ASP A 149 3.61 22.67 10.69
N GLN A 150 3.18 23.08 9.49
CA GLN A 150 2.48 22.23 8.53
C GLN A 150 3.40 21.13 7.98
N ALA A 151 4.65 21.44 7.65
CA ALA A 151 5.64 20.45 7.23
C ALA A 151 5.91 19.42 8.35
N ALA A 152 6.08 19.86 9.60
CA ALA A 152 6.22 18.96 10.74
C ALA A 152 4.99 18.03 10.91
N LYS A 153 3.76 18.58 10.83
CA LYS A 153 2.51 17.82 10.91
C LYS A 153 2.37 16.80 9.79
N LEU A 154 2.72 17.17 8.56
CA LEU A 154 2.69 16.27 7.40
C LEU A 154 3.73 15.14 7.49
N ALA A 155 4.94 15.43 7.98
CA ALA A 155 5.95 14.40 8.24
C ALA A 155 5.49 13.40 9.32
N MET A 156 4.96 13.90 10.45
CA MET A 156 4.39 13.06 11.51
C MET A 156 3.23 12.19 11.00
N PHE A 157 2.32 12.79 10.23
CA PHE A 157 1.22 12.06 9.58
C PHE A 157 1.74 10.95 8.66
N GLY A 158 2.73 11.23 7.81
CA GLY A 158 3.31 10.25 6.89
C GLY A 158 3.95 9.06 7.60
N PHE A 159 4.79 9.29 8.63
CA PHE A 159 5.36 8.20 9.42
C PHE A 159 4.30 7.39 10.18
N GLY A 160 3.29 8.06 10.75
CA GLY A 160 2.15 7.41 11.40
C GLY A 160 1.34 6.53 10.43
N GLN A 161 1.01 7.06 9.26
CA GLN A 161 0.22 6.39 8.24
C GLN A 161 0.96 5.18 7.64
N ALA A 162 2.27 5.27 7.42
CA ALA A 162 3.06 4.13 6.98
C ALA A 162 3.03 2.97 8.01
N LYS A 163 3.04 3.29 9.31
CA LYS A 163 2.92 2.29 10.38
C LYS A 163 1.52 1.68 10.47
N PHE A 164 0.46 2.44 10.26
CA PHE A 164 -0.90 1.89 10.15
C PHE A 164 -1.02 0.94 8.95
N GLN A 165 -0.42 1.27 7.81
CA GLN A 165 -0.38 0.38 6.64
C GLN A 165 0.42 -0.91 6.90
N ASP A 166 1.54 -0.85 7.63
CA ASP A 166 2.26 -2.07 8.04
C ASP A 166 1.40 -2.97 8.94
N ASN A 167 0.60 -2.37 9.83
CA ASN A 167 -0.35 -3.09 10.67
C ASN A 167 -1.49 -3.70 9.85
N ASP A 168 -2.06 -2.99 8.86
CA ASP A 168 -3.04 -3.54 7.92
C ASP A 168 -2.49 -4.78 7.18
N ALA A 169 -1.22 -4.75 6.78
CA ALA A 169 -0.53 -5.88 6.17
C ALA A 169 -0.35 -7.06 7.15
N ARG A 170 0.02 -6.80 8.42
CA ARG A 170 0.09 -7.80 9.50
C ARG A 170 -1.28 -8.43 9.77
N ASP A 171 -2.33 -7.62 9.82
CA ASP A 171 -3.71 -8.05 10.05
C ASP A 171 -4.22 -8.94 8.91
N TYR A 172 -3.95 -8.54 7.67
CA TYR A 172 -4.34 -9.31 6.49
C TYR A 172 -3.60 -10.64 6.39
N ALA A 173 -2.29 -10.65 6.70
CA ALA A 173 -1.50 -11.88 6.82
C ALA A 173 -2.04 -12.79 7.95
N THR A 174 -2.31 -12.23 9.13
CA THR A 174 -2.84 -12.95 10.31
C THR A 174 -4.16 -13.64 10.02
N LYS A 175 -5.10 -12.93 9.37
CA LYS A 175 -6.40 -13.47 8.93
C LYS A 175 -6.22 -14.65 7.96
N ALA A 176 -5.26 -14.55 7.03
CA ALA A 176 -4.96 -15.61 6.07
C ALA A 176 -4.24 -16.84 6.68
N LEU A 177 -3.39 -16.64 7.69
CA LEU A 177 -2.67 -17.72 8.38
C LEU A 177 -3.57 -18.63 9.22
N LYS A 178 -4.81 -18.22 9.49
CA LYS A 178 -5.82 -18.94 10.29
C LYS A 178 -5.23 -19.48 11.60
N LEU A 179 -4.75 -18.57 12.45
CA LEU A 179 -4.07 -18.93 13.69
C LEU A 179 -4.88 -19.95 14.52
N PRO A 180 -4.23 -20.98 15.11
CA PRO A 180 -4.87 -21.89 16.05
C PRO A 180 -5.56 -21.14 17.19
N ALA A 181 -6.61 -21.72 17.77
CA ALA A 181 -7.38 -21.09 18.85
C ALA A 181 -6.49 -20.63 20.03
N SER A 182 -5.45 -21.41 20.35
CA SER A 182 -4.43 -21.11 21.37
C SER A 182 -3.54 -19.90 21.08
N MET A 183 -3.61 -19.29 19.88
CA MET A 183 -2.81 -18.13 19.48
C MET A 183 -3.64 -16.93 19.04
N GLN A 184 -4.97 -17.01 19.10
CA GLN A 184 -5.84 -15.91 18.65
C GLN A 184 -5.68 -14.61 19.45
N TYR A 185 -5.08 -14.65 20.64
CA TYR A 185 -4.73 -13.45 21.40
C TYR A 185 -3.45 -12.77 20.85
N LYS A 186 -2.45 -13.54 20.38
CA LYS A 186 -1.21 -12.98 19.80
C LYS A 186 -1.45 -12.26 18.47
N GLY A 187 -2.45 -12.71 17.69
CA GLY A 187 -2.87 -12.05 16.46
C GLY A 187 -3.70 -10.76 16.64
N LYS A 188 -3.94 -10.29 17.87
CA LYS A 188 -4.78 -9.10 18.16
C LYS A 188 -4.00 -7.88 18.64
N PHE A 189 -2.75 -8.05 19.04
CA PHE A 189 -1.89 -6.96 19.49
C PHE A 189 -0.77 -6.75 18.47
N PRO A 190 -0.46 -5.50 18.08
CA PRO A 190 0.78 -5.21 17.37
C PRO A 190 1.95 -5.55 18.30
N GLU A 191 2.91 -6.33 17.81
CA GLU A 191 4.19 -6.57 18.50
C GLU A 191 4.98 -5.26 18.58
N GLU A 192 5.75 -5.07 19.65
CA GLU A 192 6.63 -3.90 19.75
C GLU A 192 7.78 -3.97 18.74
N ASP A 193 7.63 -3.28 17.61
CA ASP A 193 8.61 -2.47 16.85
C ASP A 193 10.11 -2.85 16.88
N ARG A 194 10.46 -4.15 16.93
CA ARG A 194 11.86 -4.62 16.94
C ARG A 194 12.16 -5.60 15.81
N ALA A 195 11.16 -6.37 15.37
CA ALA A 195 11.31 -7.30 14.27
C ALA A 195 11.63 -6.58 12.94
N GLU A 196 12.39 -7.24 12.06
CA GLU A 196 12.53 -6.81 10.66
C GLU A 196 11.42 -7.39 9.78
N ASN A 197 10.81 -8.48 10.24
CA ASN A 197 9.69 -9.13 9.58
C ASN A 197 8.34 -8.80 10.26
N THR A 198 7.24 -9.01 9.55
CA THR A 198 5.85 -8.83 10.01
C THR A 198 5.52 -9.53 11.34
N PHE A 199 6.13 -10.69 11.56
CA PHE A 199 6.05 -11.48 12.79
C PHE A 199 7.47 -11.71 13.31
N ASP A 200 7.66 -11.65 14.62
CA ASP A 200 8.95 -11.96 15.22
C ASP A 200 9.25 -13.48 15.21
N GLN A 201 10.45 -13.84 15.70
CA GLN A 201 10.87 -15.25 15.74
C GLN A 201 10.09 -16.06 16.78
N GLU A 202 9.66 -15.43 17.88
CA GLU A 202 8.92 -16.09 18.98
C GLU A 202 7.52 -16.50 18.51
N PHE A 203 6.79 -15.59 17.87
CA PHE A 203 5.53 -15.83 17.20
C PHE A 203 5.64 -16.97 16.19
N MET A 204 6.70 -16.99 15.37
CA MET A 204 6.93 -18.06 14.41
C MET A 204 7.16 -19.41 15.10
N THR A 205 7.97 -19.47 16.17
CA THR A 205 8.15 -20.71 16.95
C THR A 205 6.86 -21.21 17.59
N ASP A 206 6.06 -20.31 18.18
CA ASP A 206 4.76 -20.64 18.76
C ASP A 206 3.78 -21.12 17.70
N LEU A 207 3.76 -20.52 16.50
CA LEU A 207 2.90 -20.92 15.39
C LEU A 207 3.20 -22.34 14.93
N HIS A 208 4.48 -22.69 14.82
CA HIS A 208 4.90 -24.05 14.51
C HIS A 208 4.54 -25.03 15.64
N GLN A 209 4.77 -24.67 16.90
CA GLN A 209 4.43 -25.49 18.06
C GLN A 209 2.92 -25.73 18.19
N ALA A 210 2.10 -24.69 18.12
CA ALA A 210 0.64 -24.78 18.26
C ALA A 210 0.02 -25.64 17.15
N ARG A 211 0.49 -25.49 15.91
CA ARG A 211 0.04 -26.34 14.78
C ARG A 211 0.51 -27.78 14.90
N PHE A 212 1.71 -28.03 15.42
CA PHE A 212 2.20 -29.37 15.70
C PHE A 212 1.34 -30.06 16.76
N GLN A 213 1.06 -29.37 17.88
CA GLN A 213 0.15 -29.85 18.93
C GLN A 213 -1.27 -30.12 18.39
N GLN A 214 -1.83 -29.21 17.59
CA GLN A 214 -3.15 -29.39 16.97
C GLN A 214 -3.19 -30.63 16.07
N ARG A 215 -2.10 -30.93 15.34
CA ARG A 215 -1.98 -32.13 14.49
C ARG A 215 -1.89 -33.41 15.30
N LEU A 216 -1.18 -33.40 16.45
CA LEU A 216 -1.15 -34.55 17.37
C LEU A 216 -2.53 -34.86 17.94
N LEU A 217 -3.27 -33.83 18.38
CA LEU A 217 -4.63 -33.99 18.90
C LEU A 217 -5.58 -34.59 17.86
N TYR A 218 -5.57 -34.07 16.63
CA TYR A 218 -6.41 -34.58 15.52
C TYR A 218 -6.10 -36.04 15.15
N ASN A 219 -4.82 -36.43 15.14
CA ASN A 219 -4.41 -37.79 14.83
C ASN A 219 -4.85 -38.78 15.92
N ASN A 220 -4.77 -38.39 17.20
CA ASN A 220 -5.23 -39.23 18.31
C ASN A 220 -6.76 -39.40 18.34
N THR A 221 -7.54 -38.38 17.96
CA THR A 221 -9.01 -38.50 17.88
C THR A 221 -9.47 -39.42 16.74
N ASN A 222 -8.78 -39.44 15.60
CA ASN A 222 -9.18 -40.26 14.45
C ASN A 222 -8.83 -41.75 14.62
N ASN A 223 -7.72 -42.07 15.28
CA ASN A 223 -7.32 -43.46 15.51
C ASN A 223 -8.21 -44.19 16.56
N ASN A 224 -8.82 -43.46 17.50
CA ASN A 224 -9.66 -44.05 18.55
C ASN A 224 -11.11 -44.35 18.12
N GLN A 225 -11.51 -44.11 16.87
CA GLN A 225 -12.87 -44.41 16.38
C GLN A 225 -13.01 -45.76 15.66
N GLN A 226 -11.96 -46.61 15.62
CA GLN A 226 -12.02 -47.94 15.00
C GLN A 226 -11.97 -49.13 15.99
N HIS A 227 -12.59 -48.98 17.17
CA HIS A 227 -12.82 -50.11 18.08
C HIS A 227 -14.29 -50.19 18.50
N GLY A 228 -15.06 -51.13 17.90
CA GLY A 228 -16.38 -51.50 18.41
C GLY A 228 -17.47 -51.84 17.38
N ARG A 229 -17.27 -52.84 16.51
CA ARG A 229 -18.39 -53.57 15.86
C ARG A 229 -18.13 -55.08 15.75
N PRO A 230 -18.56 -55.88 16.75
CA PRO A 230 -18.58 -57.33 16.64
C PRO A 230 -19.86 -57.83 15.93
N TYR A 231 -19.66 -58.75 14.97
CA TYR A 231 -20.55 -59.81 14.44
C TYR A 231 -22.09 -59.65 14.35
N GLY A 232 -22.66 -60.08 13.20
CA GLY A 232 -23.87 -60.94 13.27
C GLY A 232 -25.07 -60.75 12.33
N ARG A 233 -24.89 -60.81 10.99
CA ARG A 233 -25.86 -61.37 10.00
C ARG A 233 -25.28 -61.17 8.58
N GLY A 234 -25.19 -62.14 7.68
CA GLY A 234 -25.88 -63.42 7.59
C GLY A 234 -26.84 -63.39 6.40
N GLY A 235 -26.34 -63.67 5.19
CA GLY A 235 -27.12 -63.56 3.94
C GLY A 235 -26.33 -63.91 2.69
N TYR A 236 -26.14 -65.21 2.43
CA TYR A 236 -25.65 -65.73 1.14
C TYR A 236 -26.80 -65.86 0.11
N ARG A 237 -26.40 -66.01 -1.16
CA ARG A 237 -27.20 -66.29 -2.39
C ARG A 237 -27.69 -65.03 -3.13
N GLY A 238 -27.53 -64.93 -4.45
CA GLY A 238 -26.91 -65.89 -5.37
C GLY A 238 -26.68 -65.33 -6.78
N ALA A 239 -26.02 -66.12 -7.63
CA ALA A 239 -25.73 -65.77 -9.02
C ALA A 239 -26.90 -66.12 -9.96
N ASN A 240 -27.26 -65.19 -10.85
CA ASN A 240 -27.90 -65.37 -12.17
C ASN A 240 -27.82 -63.98 -12.85
N ARG A 241 -27.20 -63.77 -14.03
CA ARG A 241 -27.52 -64.28 -15.39
C ARG A 241 -28.99 -64.13 -15.77
N GLY A 242 -29.30 -63.13 -16.61
CA GLY A 242 -30.48 -63.16 -17.49
C GLY A 242 -31.18 -61.82 -17.77
N TYR A 243 -31.04 -61.34 -19.01
CA TYR A 243 -31.91 -60.41 -19.76
C TYR A 243 -32.21 -58.99 -19.23
N THR A 244 -32.50 -57.94 -20.01
CA THR A 244 -32.23 -57.43 -21.38
C THR A 244 -33.01 -56.10 -21.49
N LYS A 245 -32.57 -55.19 -22.39
CA LYS A 245 -33.05 -53.80 -22.64
C LYS A 245 -32.44 -52.79 -21.65
N PHE A 246 -32.03 -51.56 -22.01
CA PHE A 246 -31.84 -50.85 -23.30
C PHE A 246 -30.90 -49.63 -23.04
N ILE A 247 -30.39 -48.79 -23.95
CA ILE A 247 -30.41 -48.51 -25.41
C ILE A 247 -29.02 -47.87 -25.76
N SER A 248 -28.62 -47.78 -27.04
CA SER A 248 -27.46 -47.00 -27.56
C SER A 248 -26.00 -47.48 -27.32
N ARG A 249 -25.43 -48.06 -28.39
CA ARG A 249 -24.03 -47.89 -28.88
C ARG A 249 -24.11 -47.03 -30.17
N PRO A 250 -23.01 -46.61 -30.85
CA PRO A 250 -21.56 -46.83 -30.64
C PRO A 250 -20.81 -45.47 -30.48
N PHE A 251 -19.49 -45.28 -30.32
CA PHE A 251 -18.21 -45.94 -30.64
C PHE A 251 -17.24 -45.61 -29.45
N GLY A 252 -16.11 -46.27 -29.17
CA GLY A 252 -15.25 -47.12 -30.00
C GLY A 252 -13.89 -46.45 -30.21
N GLY A 253 -12.93 -46.63 -29.29
CA GLY A 253 -11.58 -46.05 -29.42
C GLY A 253 -10.70 -46.14 -28.17
N ASN A 254 -9.96 -47.24 -28.01
CA ASN A 254 -8.84 -47.33 -27.05
C ASN A 254 -7.60 -46.64 -27.63
N PHE A 255 -6.82 -45.92 -26.82
CA PHE A 255 -5.37 -45.90 -27.00
C PHE A 255 -4.63 -45.70 -25.67
N HIS A 256 -3.77 -46.67 -25.33
CA HIS A 256 -2.74 -46.54 -24.30
C HIS A 256 -1.39 -46.38 -24.99
N GLN A 257 -0.64 -45.30 -24.72
CA GLN A 257 0.84 -45.20 -24.70
C GLN A 257 1.21 -43.72 -24.46
N ARG A 258 1.84 -43.36 -23.34
CA ARG A 258 3.30 -43.37 -23.08
C ARG A 258 4.11 -42.48 -24.04
N GLY A 259 4.60 -41.35 -23.51
CA GLY A 259 5.65 -40.53 -24.13
C GLY A 259 6.29 -39.61 -23.08
N ASN A 260 7.54 -39.87 -22.70
CA ASN A 260 8.31 -39.00 -21.79
C ASN A 260 8.89 -37.81 -22.57
N GLY A 261 8.99 -36.63 -21.93
CA GLY A 261 9.71 -35.48 -22.49
C GLY A 261 10.05 -34.43 -21.44
N ARG A 262 11.34 -34.31 -21.07
CA ARG A 262 11.89 -33.23 -20.24
C ARG A 262 12.33 -32.07 -21.14
N GLY A 263 12.24 -30.81 -20.70
CA GLY A 263 12.89 -29.70 -21.43
C GLY A 263 12.60 -28.31 -20.86
N ASN A 264 13.64 -27.50 -20.66
CA ASN A 264 13.59 -26.17 -20.04
C ASN A 264 13.67 -25.04 -21.10
N ARG A 265 13.07 -23.88 -20.76
CA ARG A 265 13.53 -22.49 -21.02
C ARG A 265 13.88 -21.98 -22.44
N PHE A 266 13.33 -20.79 -22.73
CA PHE A 266 13.91 -19.61 -23.42
C PHE A 266 14.91 -19.82 -24.58
N ALA A 267 14.54 -19.34 -25.77
CA ALA A 267 15.32 -18.35 -26.55
C ALA A 267 14.52 -17.83 -27.76
N SER A 268 14.57 -16.52 -28.02
CA SER A 268 14.43 -15.98 -29.39
C SER A 268 15.77 -16.15 -30.12
N PRO A 269 15.80 -16.02 -31.45
CA PRO A 269 16.75 -15.06 -31.99
C PRO A 269 16.22 -14.18 -33.13
N ILE A 270 16.77 -12.98 -33.18
CA ILE A 270 16.75 -12.02 -34.29
C ILE A 270 17.81 -12.45 -35.32
N ASN A 271 17.61 -12.21 -36.61
CA ASN A 271 18.65 -11.55 -37.42
C ASN A 271 18.16 -10.98 -38.77
N ASN A 272 18.62 -9.76 -39.03
CA ASN A 272 18.57 -9.02 -40.29
C ASN A 272 19.72 -9.52 -41.22
N PRO A 273 19.84 -9.09 -42.50
CA PRO A 273 20.70 -7.91 -42.74
C PRO A 273 20.42 -7.06 -44.02
N ASN A 274 20.72 -5.74 -43.90
CA ASN A 274 21.44 -4.87 -44.88
C ASN A 274 20.81 -4.54 -46.28
N THR A 275 21.03 -3.39 -46.96
CA THR A 275 21.77 -2.12 -46.71
C THR A 275 21.45 -1.05 -47.77
N SER A 276 21.62 0.25 -47.43
CA SER A 276 21.87 1.42 -48.32
C SER A 276 20.73 1.88 -49.27
N THR A 277 20.62 3.13 -49.75
CA THR A 277 21.54 4.29 -49.88
C THR A 277 20.88 5.67 -49.63
N ASP A 278 21.73 6.70 -49.45
CA ASP A 278 21.49 8.15 -49.40
C ASP A 278 20.56 8.77 -50.48
N ASN A 279 19.87 9.89 -50.17
CA ASN A 279 20.37 11.27 -50.49
C ASN A 279 19.35 12.41 -50.26
N ASN A 280 19.89 13.59 -49.89
CA ASN A 280 19.43 14.97 -50.23
C ASN A 280 18.05 15.49 -49.75
N GLN A 281 17.80 16.80 -49.62
CA GLN A 281 18.60 18.00 -49.25
C GLN A 281 17.59 19.16 -48.98
N GLN A 282 18.01 20.17 -48.21
CA GLN A 282 17.70 21.63 -48.28
C GLN A 282 16.42 22.07 -49.05
N GLN A 283 15.53 22.90 -48.49
CA GLN A 283 15.79 24.26 -47.98
C GLN A 283 14.84 24.67 -46.84
#